data_AF-A0A929IQY0-F1
#
_entry.id   AF-A0A929IQY0-F1
#
_cell.length_a   1.000
_cell.length_b   1.000
_cell.length_c   1.000
_cell.angle_alpha   90.00
_cell.angle_beta   90.00
_cell.angle_gamma   90.00
#
_symmetry.space_group_name_H-M   'P 1'
#
loop_
_entity.id
_entity.type
_entity.pdbx_description
1 polymer ?
#
loop_
_entity_poly.entity_id
_entity_poly.type
_entity_poly.pdbx_seq_one_letter_code
_entity_poly.pdbx_strand_id
1 'polypeptide(L)' 'AGMDPVLFIVGFFLFRAADILKPWPANWADRDVPGGFGVMLDDIFAAIYSGAGLCGFIWFFG' A
#
# COMPACT_ATOMS: atom_id res chain seq x y z
N ALA A 1 -8.18 -9.76 20.94
CA ALA A 1 -7.76 -9.42 19.56
C ALA A 1 -6.71 -10.44 19.14
N GLY A 2 -7.13 -11.59 18.62
CA GLY A 2 -6.19 -12.49 17.94
C GLY A 2 -5.80 -11.77 16.66
N MET A 3 -4.52 -11.46 16.48
CA MET A 3 -4.07 -10.91 15.21
C MET A 3 -4.05 -12.07 14.23
N ASP A 4 -5.09 -12.18 13.39
CA ASP A 4 -5.20 -13.26 12.41
C ASP A 4 -3.99 -13.21 11.47
N PRO A 5 -3.14 -14.25 11.42
CA PRO A 5 -1.96 -14.29 10.57
C PRO A 5 -2.28 -14.00 9.09
N VAL A 6 -3.52 -14.30 8.69
CA VAL A 6 -4.08 -14.02 7.38
C VAL A 6 -4.05 -12.51 7.06
N LEU A 7 -4.39 -11.64 8.01
CA LEU A 7 -4.40 -10.18 7.78
C LEU A 7 -2.99 -9.64 7.51
N PHE A 8 -1.97 -10.18 8.19
CA PHE A 8 -0.58 -9.81 7.91
C PHE A 8 -0.13 -10.25 6.52
N ILE A 9 -0.49 -11.47 6.11
CA ILE A 9 -0.15 -11.99 4.78
C ILE A 9 -0.87 -11.17 3.70
N VAL A 10 -2.18 -10.93 3.85
CA VAL A 10 -2.97 -10.14 2.90
C VAL A 10 -2.45 -8.69 2.82
N GLY A 11 -2.18 -8.06 3.96
CA GLY A 11 -1.61 -6.71 4.02
C GLY A 11 -0.22 -6.61 3.37
N PHE A 12 0.63 -7.61 3.59
CA PHE A 12 1.96 -7.69 2.95
C PHE A 12 1.85 -7.81 1.43
N PHE A 13 1.00 -8.71 0.93
CA PHE A 13 0.82 -8.87 -0.52
C PHE A 13 0.19 -7.63 -1.16
N LEU A 14 -0.78 -6.99 -0.50
CA LEU A 14 -1.37 -5.73 -0.96
C LEU A 14 -0.34 -4.61 -1.03
N PHE A 15 0.48 -4.46 0.01
CA PHE A 15 1.56 -3.47 0.04
C PHE A 15 2.59 -3.73 -1.07
N ARG A 16 3.01 -4.99 -1.22
CA ARG A 16 3.97 -5.40 -2.26
C ARG A 16 3.42 -5.17 -3.67
N ALA A 17 2.13 -5.44 -3.88
CA ALA A 17 1.47 -5.17 -5.15
C ALA A 17 1.40 -3.66 -5.44
N ALA A 18 1.07 -2.84 -4.44
CA ALA A 18 1.01 -1.39 -4.58
C ALA A 18 2.39 -0.77 -4.86
N ASP A 19 3.44 -1.24 -4.17
CA ASP A 19 4.85 -0.85 -4.36
C ASP A 19 5.39 -1.21 -5.75
N ILE A 20 5.01 -2.39 -6.29
CA ILE A 20 5.44 -2.82 -7.63
C ILE A 20 4.65 -2.14 -8.76
N LEU A 21 3.31 -2.05 -8.61
CA LEU A 21 2.44 -1.51 -9.65
C LEU A 21 2.51 0.02 -9.73
N LYS A 22 2.90 0.69 -8.64
CA LYS A 22 2.94 2.15 -8.49
C LYS A 22 1.73 2.82 -9.15
N PRO A 23 0.48 2.48 -8.76
CA PRO A 23 -0.69 3.12 -9.33
C PRO A 23 -0.64 4.63 -9.05
N TRP A 24 -1.20 5.42 -9.96
CA TRP A 24 -1.28 6.87 -9.78
C TRP A 24 -2.02 7.18 -8.47
N PRO A 25 -1.47 8.01 -7.55
CA PRO A 25 -0.43 9.04 -7.74
C PRO A 25 1.02 8.64 -7.44
N ALA A 26 1.32 7.39 -7.08
CA ALA A 26 2.67 6.98 -6.65
C ALA A 26 3.72 7.13 -7.77
N ASN A 27 3.39 6.69 -8.98
CA ASN A 27 4.20 6.90 -10.19
C ASN A 27 4.32 8.39 -10.61
N TRP A 28 3.35 9.23 -10.25
CA TRP A 28 3.48 10.68 -10.45
C TRP A 28 4.53 11.27 -9.49
N ALA A 29 4.51 10.87 -8.22
CA ALA A 29 5.53 11.30 -7.26
C ALA A 29 6.94 10.81 -7.65
N ASP A 30 7.07 9.57 -8.13
CA ASP A 30 8.35 9.03 -8.62
C ASP A 30 8.91 9.80 -9.84
N ARG A 31 8.02 10.29 -10.72
CA ARG A 31 8.40 10.99 -11.95
C ARG A 31 8.61 12.50 -11.80
N ASP A 32 7.75 13.17 -11.05
CA ASP A 32 7.72 14.63 -10.93
C ASP A 32 8.48 15.14 -9.69
N VAL A 33 8.81 14.28 -8.72
CA VAL A 33 9.58 14.65 -7.52
C VAL A 33 11.01 14.12 -7.62
N PRO A 34 11.98 14.95 -8.02
CA PRO A 34 13.37 14.52 -8.13
C PRO A 34 14.00 14.25 -6.75
N GLY A 35 14.68 13.10 -6.63
CA GLY A 35 15.47 12.72 -5.47
C GLY A 35 14.77 11.78 -4.49
N GLY A 36 15.30 11.66 -3.26
CA GLY A 36 14.79 10.71 -2.25
C GLY A 36 13.37 10.99 -1.75
N PHE A 37 12.83 12.19 -2.02
CA PHE A 37 11.45 12.55 -1.67
C PHE A 37 10.41 11.79 -2.51
N GLY A 38 10.70 11.49 -3.78
CA GLY A 38 9.81 10.69 -4.64
C GLY A 38 9.64 9.27 -4.10
N VAL A 39 10.73 8.66 -3.63
CA VAL A 39 10.73 7.31 -3.04
C VAL A 39 9.94 7.27 -1.73
N MET A 40 10.11 8.25 -0.83
CA MET A 40 9.31 8.30 0.40
C MET A 40 7.82 8.50 0.13
N LEU A 41 7.45 9.28 -0.89
CA LEU A 41 6.06 9.46 -1.29
C LEU A 41 5.47 8.17 -1.86
N ASP A 42 6.23 7.45 -2.68
CA ASP A 42 5.86 6.13 -3.23
C ASP A 42 5.50 5.14 -2.11
N ASP A 43 6.37 5.04 -1.08
CA ASP A 43 6.14 4.20 0.11
C ASP A 43 4.87 4.60 0.89
N ILE A 44 4.61 5.91 1.03
CA ILE A 44 3.41 6.43 1.71
C ILE A 44 2.15 6.05 0.94
N PHE A 45 2.15 6.21 -0.39
CA PHE A 45 1.01 5.81 -1.21
C PHE A 45 0.79 4.30 -1.16
N ALA A 46 1.86 3.48 -1.24
CA ALA A 46 1.77 2.04 -1.10
C ALA A 46 1.15 1.62 0.26
N ALA A 47 1.49 2.33 1.34
CA ALA A 47 0.91 2.10 2.67
C ALA A 47 -0.58 2.48 2.74
N ILE A 48 -0.99 3.58 2.11
CA ILE A 48 -2.39 3.99 2.05
C ILE A 48 -3.23 2.97 1.27
N TYR A 49 -2.73 2.50 0.12
CA TYR A 49 -3.43 1.50 -0.69
C TYR A 49 -3.58 0.17 0.04
N SER A 50 -2.52 -0.30 0.68
CA SER A 50 -2.56 -1.57 1.42
C SER A 50 -3.49 -1.47 2.63
N GLY A 51 -3.45 -0.35 3.37
CA GLY A 51 -4.35 -0.09 4.50
C GLY A 51 -5.82 -0.02 4.08
N ALA A 52 -6.12 0.70 2.99
CA ALA A 52 -7.47 0.78 2.45
C ALA A 52 -7.98 -0.58 1.96
N GLY A 53 -7.14 -1.35 1.26
CA GLY A 53 -7.46 -2.70 0.82
C GLY A 53 -7.72 -3.66 1.99
N LEU A 54 -6.91 -3.58 3.05
CA LEU A 54 -7.10 -4.38 4.26
C LEU A 54 -8.39 -3.99 5.00
N CYS A 55 -8.67 -2.70 5.15
CA CYS A 55 -9.92 -2.22 5.74
C CYS A 55 -11.15 -2.68 4.95
N GLY A 56 -11.09 -2.62 3.61
CA GLY A 56 -12.16 -3.13 2.75
C GLY A 56 -12.35 -4.64 2.88
N PHE A 57 -11.25 -5.39 2.97
CA PHE A 57 -11.29 -6.84 3.21
C PHE A 57 -11.95 -7.18 4.56
N ILE A 58 -11.57 -6.46 5.62
CA ILE A 58 -12.17 -6.61 6.95
C ILE A 58 -13.65 -6.24 6.91
N TRP A 59 -14.05 -5.17 6.23
CA TRP A 59 -15.45 -4.76 6.15
C TRP A 59 -16.33 -5.73 5.34
N PHE A 60 -15.75 -6.42 4.35
CA PHE A 60 -16.47 -7.38 3.52
C PHE A 60 -16.58 -8.78 4.14
N PHE A 61 -15.57 -9.22 4.88
CA PHE A 61 -15.51 -10.56 5.49
C PHE A 61 -15.77 -10.59 7.01
N GLY A 62 -15.80 -9.43 7.66
CA GLY A 62 -16.02 -9.26 9.10
C GLY A 62 -17.47 -9.08 9.50
#